data_AF-A0A7J6RWZ5-F1
#
_entry.id   AF-A0A7J6RWZ5-F1
#
_cell.length_a   1.000
_cell.length_b   1.000
_cell.length_c   1.000
_cell.angle_alpha   90.00
_cell.angle_beta   90.00
_cell.angle_gamma   90.00
#
_symmetry.space_group_name_H-M   'P 1'
#
loop_
_entity.id
_entity.type
_entity.pdbx_description
1 polymer ?
#
loop_
_entity_poly.entity_id
_entity_poly.type
_entity_poly.pdbx_seq_one_letter_code
_entity_poly.pdbx_strand_id
1 'polypeptide(L)'
;DGGKLNRGTSLVAAFDILHDNNDDDDDGGDDRDIALKLAWCVEILQSHFLTLDDVMDSSTTRRGKPCWYRRSDVGVSNAINDGVFLYSTIFPLIRRIASKKEWLMDVMEVFANIEQCTLIGQHLDVNGGGGAALQEKKNNKGEEKEIERFNTIALYKTA
;
A
#
# COMPACT_ATOMS: atom_id res chain seq x y z
N ASP A 1 -10.61 1.47 9.95
CA ASP A 1 -11.23 2.82 10.04
C ASP A 1 -10.29 3.91 10.54
N GLY A 2 -10.63 5.17 10.25
CA GLY A 2 -9.91 6.37 10.73
C GLY A 2 -8.81 6.89 9.81
N GLY A 3 -8.71 6.39 8.58
CA GLY A 3 -7.82 6.95 7.55
C GLY A 3 -8.47 8.12 6.81
N LYS A 4 -7.67 8.88 6.07
CA LYS A 4 -8.18 9.96 5.19
C LYS A 4 -8.76 9.45 3.88
N LEU A 5 -8.54 8.17 3.57
CA LEU A 5 -8.94 7.52 2.31
C LEU A 5 -8.37 8.18 1.04
N ASN A 6 -7.29 8.97 1.17
CA ASN A 6 -6.71 9.71 0.07
C ASN A 6 -6.35 8.83 -1.13
N ARG A 7 -5.89 7.58 -0.91
CA ARG A 7 -5.50 6.70 -2.02
C ARG A 7 -6.72 6.22 -2.78
N GLY A 8 -7.73 5.73 -2.08
CA GLY A 8 -9.00 5.34 -2.68
C GLY A 8 -9.70 6.51 -3.38
N THR A 9 -9.78 7.68 -2.73
CA THR A 9 -10.41 8.87 -3.31
C THR A 9 -9.66 9.38 -4.54
N SER A 10 -8.32 9.33 -4.56
CA SER A 10 -7.54 9.70 -5.75
C SER A 10 -7.81 8.77 -6.93
N LEU A 11 -7.99 7.47 -6.71
CA LEU A 11 -8.35 6.53 -7.78
C LEU A 11 -9.69 6.91 -8.41
N VAL A 12 -10.72 7.15 -7.57
CA VAL A 12 -12.05 7.53 -8.05
C VAL A 12 -12.01 8.88 -8.77
N ALA A 13 -11.29 9.86 -8.23
CA ALA A 13 -11.15 11.16 -8.87
C ALA A 13 -10.43 11.07 -10.23
N ALA A 14 -9.38 10.24 -10.34
CA ALA A 14 -8.71 10.00 -11.60
C ALA A 14 -9.64 9.31 -12.61
N PHE A 15 -10.44 8.34 -12.17
CA PHE A 15 -11.47 7.72 -13.01
C PHE A 15 -12.48 8.76 -13.51
N ASP A 16 -13.07 9.55 -12.61
CA ASP A 16 -14.08 10.57 -12.96
C ASP A 16 -13.51 11.57 -14.00
N ILE A 17 -12.28 12.07 -13.80
CA ILE A 17 -11.62 13.00 -14.74
C ILE A 17 -11.37 12.35 -16.11
N LEU A 18 -10.94 11.09 -16.16
CA LEU A 18 -10.63 10.41 -17.41
C LEU A 18 -11.89 9.95 -18.16
N HIS A 19 -12.96 9.64 -17.42
CA HIS A 19 -14.22 9.17 -17.97
C HIS A 19 -15.10 10.32 -18.49
N ASP A 20 -15.17 11.46 -17.79
CA ASP A 20 -15.90 12.67 -18.22
C ASP A 20 -15.38 13.25 -19.55
N ASN A 21 -14.21 12.82 -20.03
CA ASN A 21 -13.68 13.23 -21.34
C ASN A 21 -14.15 12.33 -22.51
N ASN A 22 -14.91 11.25 -22.25
CA ASN A 22 -15.31 10.23 -23.23
C ASN A 22 -16.85 10.01 -23.22
N ASP A 23 -17.61 11.09 -23.37
CA ASP A 23 -19.08 11.22 -23.21
C ASP A 23 -20.00 10.38 -24.15
N ASP A 24 -19.53 9.29 -24.76
CA ASP A 24 -20.29 8.55 -25.79
C ASP A 24 -20.90 7.19 -25.34
N ASP A 25 -20.67 6.70 -24.11
CA ASP A 25 -21.13 5.35 -23.69
C ASP A 25 -22.10 5.33 -22.48
N ASP A 26 -23.26 4.69 -22.68
CA ASP A 26 -24.37 4.45 -21.71
C ASP A 26 -23.99 3.45 -20.57
N ASP A 27 -22.73 2.96 -20.52
CA ASP A 27 -22.22 2.00 -19.51
C ASP A 27 -21.51 2.67 -18.30
N GLY A 28 -21.39 4.00 -18.29
CA GLY A 28 -20.59 4.73 -17.27
C GLY A 28 -21.00 4.49 -15.81
N GLY A 29 -22.24 4.04 -15.56
CA GLY A 29 -22.72 3.67 -14.23
C GLY A 29 -22.09 2.40 -13.64
N ASP A 30 -21.82 1.38 -14.48
CA ASP A 30 -21.20 0.11 -14.04
C ASP A 30 -19.69 0.31 -13.81
N ASP A 31 -19.01 1.04 -14.69
CA ASP A 31 -17.57 1.28 -14.60
C ASP A 31 -17.19 2.13 -13.39
N ARG A 32 -17.99 3.15 -13.05
CA ARG A 32 -17.74 3.97 -11.87
C ARG A 32 -17.92 3.17 -10.57
N ASP A 33 -18.90 2.28 -10.51
CA ASP A 33 -19.08 1.36 -9.37
C ASP A 33 -17.91 0.39 -9.23
N ILE A 34 -17.37 -0.11 -10.35
CA ILE A 34 -16.15 -0.90 -10.37
C ILE A 34 -14.96 -0.09 -9.85
N ALA A 35 -14.79 1.17 -10.27
CA ALA A 35 -13.72 2.04 -9.77
C ALA A 35 -13.83 2.27 -8.25
N LEU A 36 -15.03 2.49 -7.72
CA LEU A 36 -15.29 2.61 -6.28
C LEU A 36 -14.90 1.33 -5.52
N LYS A 37 -15.21 0.16 -6.08
CA LYS A 37 -14.84 -1.13 -5.47
C LYS A 37 -13.33 -1.37 -5.52
N LEU A 38 -12.65 -1.00 -6.61
CA LEU A 38 -11.20 -1.07 -6.73
C LEU A 38 -10.50 -0.10 -5.78
N ALA A 39 -11.07 1.08 -5.52
CA ALA A 39 -10.57 2.01 -4.51
C ALA A 39 -10.53 1.40 -3.10
N TRP A 40 -11.50 0.55 -2.75
CA TRP A 40 -11.44 -0.22 -1.50
C TRP A 40 -10.33 -1.26 -1.49
N CYS A 41 -10.03 -1.91 -2.62
CA CYS A 41 -8.87 -2.81 -2.72
C CYS A 41 -7.56 -2.06 -2.42
N VAL A 42 -7.41 -0.80 -2.86
CA VAL A 42 -6.25 0.04 -2.53
C VAL A 42 -6.15 0.34 -1.02
N GLU A 43 -7.27 0.64 -0.37
CA GLU A 43 -7.28 0.89 1.08
C GLU A 43 -7.05 -0.39 1.90
N ILE A 44 -7.47 -1.55 1.39
CA ILE A 44 -7.13 -2.87 1.97
C ILE A 44 -5.64 -3.13 1.84
N LEU A 45 -5.03 -2.87 0.68
CA LEU A 45 -3.58 -2.99 0.47
C LEU A 45 -2.80 -2.08 1.44
N GLN A 46 -3.23 -0.84 1.62
CA GLN A 46 -2.61 0.04 2.62
C GLN A 46 -2.77 -0.51 4.04
N SER A 47 -3.94 -1.08 4.37
CA SER A 47 -4.21 -1.65 5.69
C SER A 47 -3.36 -2.89 5.97
N HIS A 48 -3.11 -3.71 4.94
CA HIS A 48 -2.14 -4.81 4.98
C HIS A 48 -0.77 -4.29 5.42
N PHE A 49 -0.21 -3.32 4.69
CA PHE A 49 1.11 -2.78 5.00
C PHE A 49 1.20 -2.17 6.39
N LEU A 50 0.23 -1.31 6.77
CA LEU A 50 0.25 -0.67 8.09
C LEU A 50 0.17 -1.68 9.24
N THR A 51 -0.58 -2.77 9.06
CA THR A 51 -0.70 -3.82 10.08
C THR A 51 0.63 -4.51 10.33
N LEU A 52 1.39 -4.80 9.27
CA LEU A 52 2.71 -5.43 9.37
C LEU A 52 3.81 -4.44 9.78
N ASP A 53 3.79 -3.23 9.25
CA ASP A 53 4.71 -2.12 9.57
C ASP A 53 4.65 -1.77 11.06
N ASP A 54 3.44 -1.66 11.64
CA ASP A 54 3.27 -1.40 13.07
C ASP A 54 3.95 -2.49 13.94
N VAL A 55 3.95 -3.75 13.49
CA VAL A 55 4.63 -4.86 14.18
C VAL A 55 6.14 -4.76 14.00
N MET A 56 6.63 -4.56 12.78
CA MET A 56 8.07 -4.46 12.46
C MET A 56 8.73 -3.30 13.22
N ASP A 57 8.07 -2.16 13.29
CA ASP A 57 8.60 -0.94 13.93
C ASP A 57 8.31 -0.89 15.44
N SER A 58 7.64 -1.91 15.99
CA SER A 58 7.20 -1.94 17.38
C SER A 58 6.33 -0.73 17.80
N SER A 59 5.54 -0.19 16.85
CA SER A 59 4.73 1.00 17.03
C SER A 59 3.70 0.87 18.16
N THR A 60 3.39 1.98 18.82
CA THR A 60 2.43 2.03 19.94
C THR A 60 1.02 2.42 19.48
N THR A 61 0.92 3.41 18.60
CA THR A 61 -0.36 3.97 18.14
C THR A 61 -0.39 4.22 16.64
N ARG A 62 -1.56 4.01 16.04
CA ARG A 62 -1.88 4.35 14.65
C ARG A 62 -3.24 5.05 14.61
N ARG A 63 -3.31 6.21 13.95
CA ARG A 63 -4.56 7.00 13.79
C ARG A 63 -5.27 7.29 15.14
N GLY A 64 -4.48 7.63 16.17
CA GLY A 64 -4.98 7.95 17.51
C GLY A 64 -5.48 6.76 18.34
N LYS A 65 -5.28 5.52 17.87
CA LYS A 65 -5.66 4.29 18.57
C LYS A 65 -4.44 3.38 18.74
N PRO A 66 -4.46 2.42 19.69
CA PRO A 66 -3.43 1.40 19.76
C PRO A 66 -3.25 0.68 18.42
N CYS A 67 -2.01 0.38 18.03
CA CYS A 67 -1.72 -0.44 16.86
C CYS A 67 -2.44 -1.80 16.95
N TRP A 68 -2.78 -2.38 15.80
CA TRP A 68 -3.62 -3.59 15.74
C TRP A 68 -3.10 -4.72 16.65
N TYR A 69 -1.80 -4.99 16.58
CA TYR A 69 -1.12 -6.03 17.36
C TYR A 69 -1.03 -5.73 18.87
N ARG A 70 -1.23 -4.47 19.29
CA ARG A 70 -1.19 -4.04 20.70
C ARG A 70 -2.52 -4.26 21.41
N ARG A 71 -3.59 -4.60 20.68
CA ARG A 71 -4.87 -4.94 21.30
C ARG A 71 -4.75 -6.25 22.06
N SER A 72 -5.36 -6.30 23.25
CA SER A 72 -5.30 -7.46 24.15
C SER A 72 -5.93 -8.73 23.57
N ASP A 73 -6.84 -8.58 22.60
CA ASP A 73 -7.54 -9.67 21.91
C ASP A 73 -6.86 -10.12 20.61
N VAL A 74 -5.78 -9.45 20.19
CA VAL A 74 -5.10 -9.72 18.90
C VAL A 74 -3.69 -10.27 19.13
N GLY A 75 -2.76 -9.46 19.64
CA GLY A 75 -1.35 -9.86 19.78
C GLY A 75 -0.58 -9.96 18.46
N VAL A 76 0.74 -10.20 18.54
CA VAL A 76 1.66 -10.19 17.39
C VAL A 76 1.32 -11.26 16.36
N SER A 77 1.14 -12.51 16.79
CA SER A 77 0.94 -13.64 15.87
C SER A 77 -0.33 -13.50 15.03
N ASN A 78 -1.44 -13.07 15.65
CA ASN A 78 -2.68 -12.83 14.90
C ASN A 78 -2.54 -11.61 14.00
N ALA A 79 -1.91 -10.52 14.45
CA ALA A 79 -1.70 -9.35 13.60
C ALA A 79 -0.91 -9.65 12.32
N ILE A 80 0.11 -10.52 12.40
CA ILE A 80 0.85 -10.98 11.21
C ILE A 80 -0.09 -11.73 10.27
N ASN A 81 -0.84 -12.71 10.80
CA ASN A 81 -1.80 -13.47 10.00
C ASN A 81 -2.88 -12.59 9.37
N ASP A 82 -3.43 -11.64 10.14
CA ASP A 82 -4.45 -10.70 9.70
C ASP A 82 -3.92 -9.78 8.59
N GLY A 83 -2.68 -9.31 8.72
CA GLY A 83 -2.00 -8.58 7.66
C GLY A 83 -1.96 -9.40 6.37
N VAL A 84 -1.41 -10.61 6.40
CA VAL A 84 -1.35 -11.49 5.21
C VAL A 84 -2.74 -11.82 4.65
N PHE A 85 -3.72 -12.02 5.54
CA PHE A 85 -5.11 -12.25 5.16
C PHE A 85 -5.71 -11.08 4.37
N LEU A 86 -5.46 -9.82 4.79
CA LEU A 86 -5.91 -8.63 4.06
C LEU A 86 -5.38 -8.62 2.63
N TYR A 87 -4.08 -8.87 2.42
CA TYR A 87 -3.49 -8.91 1.07
C TYR A 87 -4.07 -10.04 0.22
N SER A 88 -4.11 -11.27 0.76
CA SER A 88 -4.65 -12.43 0.03
C SER A 88 -6.12 -12.27 -0.39
N THR A 89 -6.88 -11.43 0.31
CA THR A 89 -8.30 -11.16 0.00
C THR A 89 -8.48 -10.23 -1.21
N ILE A 90 -7.46 -9.45 -1.59
CA ILE A 90 -7.52 -8.47 -2.67
C ILE A 90 -7.80 -9.14 -4.03
N PHE A 91 -7.03 -10.16 -4.41
CA PHE A 91 -7.18 -10.78 -5.74
C PHE A 91 -8.54 -11.48 -5.94
N PRO A 92 -9.06 -12.26 -4.98
CA PRO A 92 -10.43 -12.77 -5.05
C PRO A 92 -11.48 -11.66 -5.17
N LEU A 93 -11.31 -10.52 -4.49
CA LEU A 93 -12.21 -9.37 -4.61
C LEU A 93 -12.13 -8.74 -6.00
N ILE A 94 -10.94 -8.41 -6.50
CA ILE A 94 -10.73 -7.84 -7.84
C ILE A 94 -11.35 -8.75 -8.90
N ARG A 95 -11.14 -10.07 -8.80
CA ARG A 95 -11.76 -11.05 -9.72
C ARG A 95 -13.28 -10.97 -9.70
N ARG A 96 -13.91 -10.82 -8.52
CA ARG A 96 -15.38 -10.69 -8.41
C ARG A 96 -15.88 -9.36 -8.97
N ILE A 97 -15.15 -8.29 -8.74
CA ILE A 97 -15.50 -6.92 -9.16
C ILE A 97 -15.44 -6.81 -10.68
N ALA A 98 -14.35 -7.24 -11.31
CA ALA A 98 -14.05 -6.98 -12.71
C ALA A 98 -14.02 -8.27 -13.57
N SER A 99 -14.76 -9.32 -13.17
CA SER A 99 -14.70 -10.66 -13.80
C SER A 99 -14.90 -10.69 -15.33
N LYS A 100 -15.63 -9.71 -15.88
CA LYS A 100 -15.96 -9.61 -17.30
C LYS A 100 -15.13 -8.57 -18.05
N LYS A 101 -14.28 -7.81 -17.36
CA LYS A 101 -13.52 -6.72 -17.96
C LYS A 101 -12.22 -7.27 -18.54
N GLU A 102 -11.90 -6.88 -19.78
CA GLU A 102 -10.74 -7.40 -20.51
C GLU A 102 -9.41 -7.04 -19.82
N TRP A 103 -9.37 -5.88 -19.14
CA TRP A 103 -8.23 -5.34 -18.39
C TRP A 103 -8.04 -5.95 -17.00
N LEU A 104 -8.82 -6.97 -16.60
CA LEU A 104 -8.76 -7.59 -15.28
C LEU A 104 -7.33 -8.00 -14.87
N MET A 105 -6.60 -8.60 -15.80
CA MET A 105 -5.23 -9.07 -15.55
C MET A 105 -4.26 -7.92 -15.32
N ASP A 106 -4.41 -6.82 -16.06
CA ASP A 106 -3.56 -5.63 -15.90
C ASP A 106 -3.74 -5.04 -14.50
N VAL A 107 -4.98 -4.95 -14.01
CA VAL A 107 -5.25 -4.48 -12.65
C VAL A 107 -4.64 -5.43 -11.61
N MET A 108 -4.76 -6.75 -11.77
CA MET A 108 -4.13 -7.70 -10.85
C MET A 108 -2.61 -7.56 -10.83
N GLU A 109 -1.99 -7.36 -11.99
CA GLU A 109 -0.54 -7.16 -12.12
C GLU A 109 -0.09 -5.87 -11.43
N VAL A 110 -0.84 -4.76 -11.59
CA VAL A 110 -0.55 -3.50 -10.89
C VAL A 110 -0.52 -3.71 -9.37
N PHE A 111 -1.50 -4.40 -8.79
CA PHE A 111 -1.52 -4.68 -7.35
C PHE A 111 -0.33 -5.54 -6.90
N ALA A 112 0.03 -6.57 -7.67
CA ALA A 112 1.17 -7.43 -7.37
C ALA A 112 2.51 -6.67 -7.47
N ASN A 113 2.65 -5.80 -8.46
CA ASN A 113 3.86 -4.98 -8.63
C ASN A 113 4.00 -3.93 -7.52
N ILE A 114 2.90 -3.28 -7.12
CA ILE A 114 2.91 -2.35 -5.96
C ILE A 114 3.33 -3.10 -4.70
N GLU A 115 2.81 -4.31 -4.49
CA GLU A 115 3.19 -5.14 -3.34
C GLU A 115 4.71 -5.40 -3.34
N GLN A 116 5.23 -5.91 -4.46
CA GLN A 116 6.64 -6.24 -4.58
C GLN A 116 7.54 -5.02 -4.38
N CYS A 117 7.23 -3.89 -5.01
CA CYS A 117 7.96 -2.64 -4.85
C CYS A 117 7.98 -2.19 -3.38
N THR A 118 6.84 -2.25 -2.71
CA THR A 118 6.71 -1.83 -1.31
C THR A 118 7.46 -2.77 -0.37
N LEU A 119 7.43 -4.08 -0.61
CA LEU A 119 8.23 -5.05 0.14
C LEU A 119 9.74 -4.83 -0.04
N ILE A 120 10.19 -4.49 -1.25
CA ILE A 120 11.59 -4.10 -1.50
C ILE A 120 11.93 -2.83 -0.71
N GLY A 121 11.06 -1.81 -0.76
CA GLY A 121 11.23 -0.58 0.01
C GLY A 121 11.32 -0.84 1.51
N GLN A 122 10.44 -1.69 2.04
CA GLN A 122 10.45 -2.10 3.45
C GLN A 122 11.72 -2.87 3.82
N HIS A 123 12.19 -3.77 2.96
CA HIS A 123 13.44 -4.50 3.18
C HIS A 123 14.63 -3.54 3.26
N LEU A 124 14.68 -2.54 2.36
CA LEU A 124 15.72 -1.51 2.36
C LEU A 124 15.65 -0.62 3.61
N ASP A 125 14.45 -0.32 4.11
CA ASP A 125 14.23 0.46 5.32
C ASP A 125 14.75 -0.26 6.57
N VAL A 126 14.26 -1.49 6.80
CA VAL A 126 14.60 -2.30 7.98
C VAL A 126 16.08 -2.66 8.02
N ASN A 127 16.63 -3.16 6.91
CA ASN A 127 18.04 -3.53 6.85
C ASN A 127 18.95 -2.32 6.62
N GLY A 128 18.35 -1.19 6.25
CA GLY A 128 19.07 0.05 6.08
C GLY A 128 19.37 0.78 7.40
N GLY A 129 18.50 0.62 8.39
CA GLY A 129 18.51 1.39 9.64
C GLY A 129 19.72 1.24 10.56
N GLY A 130 20.59 0.23 10.41
CA GLY A 130 21.83 0.18 11.21
C GLY A 130 22.37 -1.22 11.49
N GLY A 131 23.53 -1.52 10.91
CA GLY A 131 24.35 -2.68 11.25
C GLY A 131 25.65 -2.71 10.46
N ALA A 132 25.60 -2.41 9.16
CA ALA A 132 26.78 -2.38 8.29
C ALA A 132 27.31 -0.96 7.99
N ALA A 133 26.45 0.07 7.98
CA ALA A 133 26.83 1.42 7.53
C ALA A 133 27.37 2.35 8.62
N LEU A 134 27.23 2.00 9.92
CA LEU A 134 27.66 2.86 11.03
C LEU A 134 29.19 2.86 11.28
N GLN A 135 30.01 2.38 10.34
CA GLN A 135 31.48 2.50 10.44
C GLN A 135 32.12 3.43 9.40
N GLU A 136 31.41 3.92 8.38
CA GLU A 136 32.03 4.77 7.35
C GLU A 136 31.75 6.27 7.56
N LYS A 137 32.61 6.83 8.43
CA LYS A 137 33.13 8.21 8.50
C LYS A 137 32.43 9.32 7.70
N LYS A 138 32.05 10.36 8.47
CA LYS A 138 31.84 11.76 8.09
C LYS A 138 32.82 12.26 7.01
N ASN A 139 32.31 12.46 5.79
CA ASN A 139 32.84 13.27 4.69
C ASN A 139 31.64 13.67 3.82
N ASN A 140 31.69 14.78 3.06
CA ASN A 140 30.56 15.27 2.24
C ASN A 140 29.98 14.23 1.24
N LYS A 141 30.75 13.21 0.85
CA LYS A 141 30.26 12.06 0.04
C LYS A 141 29.33 11.10 0.80
N GLY A 142 29.35 11.13 2.13
CA GLY A 142 28.46 10.36 2.99
C GLY A 142 27.04 10.94 2.99
N GLU A 143 26.91 12.27 3.01
CA GLU A 143 25.61 12.95 3.00
C GLU A 143 24.87 12.75 1.67
N GLU A 144 25.55 12.83 0.52
CA GLU A 144 24.95 12.53 -0.79
C GLU A 144 24.44 11.09 -0.89
N LYS A 145 25.22 10.11 -0.38
CA LYS A 145 24.80 8.70 -0.32
C LYS A 145 23.64 8.47 0.63
N GLU A 146 23.59 9.18 1.75
CA GLU A 146 22.47 9.12 2.69
C GLU A 146 21.18 9.69 2.08
N ILE A 147 21.27 10.79 1.32
CA ILE A 147 20.15 11.38 0.59
C ILE A 147 19.66 10.45 -0.53
N GLU A 148 20.58 9.89 -1.34
CA GLU A 148 20.25 8.94 -2.39
C GLU A 148 19.54 7.70 -1.84
N ARG A 149 20.01 7.20 -0.69
CA ARG A 149 19.40 6.09 0.03
C ARG A 149 18.01 6.42 0.55
N PHE A 150 17.86 7.58 1.20
CA PHE A 150 16.56 8.05 1.69
C PHE A 150 15.55 8.14 0.53
N ASN A 151 15.97 8.72 -0.60
CA ASN A 151 15.13 8.83 -1.79
C ASN A 151 14.75 7.45 -2.34
N THR A 152 15.67 6.50 -2.37
CA THR A 152 15.40 5.13 -2.80
C THR A 152 14.39 4.45 -1.89
N ILE A 153 14.56 4.54 -0.56
CA ILE A 153 13.60 3.96 0.39
C ILE A 153 12.23 4.62 0.21
N ALA A 154 12.16 5.94 0.15
CA ALA A 154 10.92 6.68 -0.02
C ALA A 154 10.20 6.31 -1.34
N LEU A 155 10.96 6.18 -2.44
CA LEU A 155 10.44 5.80 -3.74
C LEU A 155 9.79 4.42 -3.71
N TYR A 156 10.46 3.42 -3.15
CA TYR A 156 9.94 2.06 -3.17
C TYR A 156 8.92 1.78 -2.06
N LYS A 157 9.08 2.36 -0.87
CA LYS A 157 8.20 2.10 0.29
C LYS A 157 6.89 2.88 0.23
N THR A 158 6.85 4.04 -0.44
CA THR A 158 5.76 5.01 -0.25
C THR A 158 5.21 5.63 -1.54
N ALA A 159 6.03 5.83 -2.57
CA ALA A 159 5.67 6.60 -3.76
C ALA A 159 4.74 5.84 -4.73
#